data_AF-A0AAV5Z1G7-F1
#
_entry.id   AF-A0AAV5Z1G7-F1
#
_cell.length_a   1.000
_cell.length_b   1.000
_cell.length_c   1.000
_cell.angle_alpha   90.00
_cell.angle_beta   90.00
_cell.angle_gamma   90.00
#
_symmetry.space_group_name_H-M   'P 1'
#
loop_
_entity.id
_entity.type
_entity.pdbx_description
1 polymer ?
#
loop_
_entity_poly.entity_id
_entity_poly.type
_entity_poly.pdbx_seq_one_letter_code
_entity_poly.pdbx_strand_id
1 'polypeptide(L)' 'MSAPSGQSDNLAMRIVIAGGGTGGHTSPGLAVAARLRESGVDVHWIGSRAGIEAKRVPE' A
#
# COMPACT_ATOMS: atom_id res chain seq x y z
N MET A 1 -7.74 -22.90 34.78
CA MET A 1 -7.64 -22.98 33.31
C MET A 1 -7.94 -21.58 32.79
N SER A 2 -6.91 -20.78 32.53
CA SER A 2 -7.06 -19.40 32.08
C SER A 2 -7.31 -19.38 30.58
N ALA A 3 -8.37 -18.68 30.15
CA ALA A 3 -8.71 -18.51 28.74
C ALA A 3 -7.52 -17.90 27.95
N PRO A 4 -7.34 -18.26 26.67
CA PRO A 4 -6.36 -17.57 25.84
C PRO A 4 -6.82 -16.12 25.71
N SER A 5 -6.01 -15.20 26.22
CA SER A 5 -6.15 -13.77 25.96
C SER A 5 -6.19 -13.59 24.45
N GLY A 6 -7.38 -13.32 23.91
CA GLY A 6 -7.58 -12.99 22.51
C GLY A 6 -6.64 -11.85 22.18
N GLN A 7 -5.59 -12.17 21.43
CA GLN A 7 -4.79 -11.19 20.74
C GLN A 7 -5.79 -10.44 19.86
N SER A 8 -6.06 -9.18 20.21
CA SER A 8 -6.75 -8.27 19.31
C SER A 8 -5.84 -8.15 18.11
N ASP A 9 -6.04 -9.02 17.13
CA ASP A 9 -5.48 -8.85 15.79
C ASP A 9 -6.08 -7.53 15.32
N ASN A 10 -5.39 -6.43 15.62
CA ASN A 10 -5.60 -5.18 14.94
C ASN A 10 -5.24 -5.49 13.50
N LEU A 11 -6.23 -5.93 12.74
CA LEU A 11 -6.06 -6.47 11.41
C LEU A 11 -5.50 -5.32 10.59
N ALA A 12 -4.17 -5.29 10.45
CA ALA A 12 -3.47 -4.21 9.79
C ALA A 12 -4.14 -4.02 8.43
N MET A 13 -4.76 -2.86 8.25
CA MET A 13 -5.61 -2.62 7.10
C MET A 13 -4.74 -2.81 5.85
N ARG A 14 -5.17 -3.71 4.95
CA ARG A 14 -4.48 -4.02 3.71
C ARG A 14 -5.15 -3.36 2.53
N ILE A 15 -4.39 -2.62 1.74
CA ILE A 15 -4.89 -1.89 0.58
C ILE A 15 -4.04 -2.24 -0.65
N VAL A 16 -4.71 -2.56 -1.74
CA VAL A 16 -4.08 -2.71 -3.06
C VAL A 16 -4.52 -1.55 -3.93
N ILE A 17 -3.54 -0.82 -4.48
CA ILE A 17 -3.77 0.27 -5.42
C ILE A 17 -3.32 -0.19 -6.80
N ALA A 18 -4.25 -0.26 -7.75
CA ALA A 18 -3.96 -0.60 -9.14
C ALA A 18 -3.95 0.66 -10.01
N GLY A 19 -2.85 0.93 -10.70
CA GLY A 19 -2.70 2.09 -11.58
C GLY A 19 -1.36 2.09 -12.34
N GLY A 20 -1.38 2.58 -13.58
CA GLY A 20 -0.18 2.67 -14.42
C GLY A 20 -0.36 3.66 -15.58
N GLY A 21 0.75 4.22 -16.09
CA GLY A 21 0.73 5.23 -17.16
C GLY A 21 1.98 6.11 -17.18
N THR A 22 1.98 7.16 -18.02
CA THR A 22 3.14 8.05 -18.24
C THR A 22 3.33 9.14 -17.19
N GLY A 23 2.49 9.19 -16.14
CA GLY A 23 2.77 9.96 -14.92
C GLY A 23 1.63 10.79 -14.34
N GLY A 24 0.63 11.18 -15.16
CA GLY A 24 -0.43 12.12 -14.73
C GLY A 24 -1.30 11.64 -13.56
N HIS A 25 -1.72 10.36 -13.58
CA HIS A 25 -2.52 9.74 -12.51
C HIS A 25 -1.69 8.92 -11.52
N THR A 26 -0.48 8.52 -11.92
CA THR A 26 0.43 7.71 -11.10
C THR A 26 1.01 8.52 -9.93
N SER A 27 1.42 9.77 -10.18
CA SER A 27 2.00 10.63 -9.13
C SER A 27 1.06 10.87 -7.92
N PRO A 28 -0.21 11.26 -8.10
CA PRO A 28 -1.12 11.41 -6.97
C PRO A 28 -1.44 10.07 -6.28
N GLY A 29 -1.55 8.97 -7.04
CA GLY A 29 -1.74 7.64 -6.47
C GLY A 29 -0.59 7.21 -5.55
N LEU A 30 0.66 7.46 -5.96
CA LEU A 30 1.84 7.20 -5.14
C LEU A 30 1.88 8.07 -3.88
N ALA A 31 1.45 9.33 -3.96
CA ALA A 31 1.36 10.21 -2.80
C ALA A 31 0.35 9.70 -1.77
N VAL A 32 -0.82 9.22 -2.22
CA VAL A 32 -1.81 8.58 -1.35
C VAL A 32 -1.25 7.30 -0.72
N ALA A 33 -0.59 6.44 -1.51
CA ALA A 33 0.04 5.22 -1.03
C ALA A 33 1.06 5.50 0.09
N ALA A 34 1.89 6.53 -0.07
CA ALA A 34 2.87 6.94 0.93
C ALA A 34 2.20 7.36 2.25
N ARG A 35 1.13 8.18 2.20
CA ARG A 35 0.40 8.61 3.41
C ARG A 35 -0.30 7.47 4.14
N LEU A 36 -0.84 6.51 3.39
CA LEU A 36 -1.44 5.31 3.98
C LEU A 36 -0.38 4.47 4.71
N ARG A 37 0.81 4.29 4.12
CA ARG A 37 1.94 3.61 4.76
C ARG A 37 2.42 4.33 6.03
N GLU A 38 2.51 5.66 6.00
CA GLU A 38 2.81 6.47 7.20
C GLU A 38 1.77 6.26 8.32
N SER A 39 0.54 5.89 7.96
CA SER A 39 -0.55 5.60 8.91
C SER A 39 -0.57 4.15 9.39
N GLY A 40 0.43 3.32 9.05
CA GLY A 40 0.51 1.92 9.43
C GLY A 40 -0.35 0.96 8.60
N VAL A 41 -0.82 1.41 7.44
CA VAL A 41 -1.56 0.57 6.48
C VAL A 41 -0.57 -0.24 5.64
N ASP A 42 -0.89 -1.51 5.42
CA ASP A 42 -0.14 -2.41 4.55
C ASP A 42 -0.59 -2.18 3.09
N VAL A 43 0.24 -1.46 2.32
CA VAL A 43 -0.13 -0.95 0.98
C VAL A 43 0.72 -1.58 -0.12
N HIS A 44 0.05 -2.19 -1.09
CA HIS A 44 0.65 -2.75 -2.29
C HIS A 44 0.22 -1.97 -3.54
N TRP A 45 1.12 -1.89 -4.53
CA TRP A 45 0.85 -1.22 -5.81
C TRP A 45 0.95 -2.22 -6.97
N ILE A 46 -0.02 -2.18 -7.88
CA ILE A 46 -0.02 -2.95 -9.13
C ILE A 46 -0.02 -1.95 -10.29
N GLY A 47 1.10 -1.89 -11.02
CA GLY A 47 1.27 -0.95 -12.14
C GLY A 47 2.17 -1.49 -13.24
N SER A 48 2.51 -0.64 -14.21
CA SER A 48 3.37 -1.04 -15.33
C SER A 48 4.84 -1.04 -14.94
N ARG A 49 5.57 -2.08 -15.32
CA ARG A 49 7.04 -2.14 -15.18
C ARG A 49 7.76 -1.05 -15.98
N ALA A 50 7.11 -0.47 -16.99
CA ALA A 50 7.66 0.58 -17.84
C ALA A 50 7.29 2.01 -17.39
N GLY A 51 6.37 2.14 -16.42
CA GLY A 51 5.92 3.43 -15.92
C GLY A 51 6.82 3.99 -14.81
N ILE A 52 6.63 5.26 -14.45
CA ILE A 52 7.39 5.94 -13.40
C ILE A 52 7.25 5.29 -12.02
N GLU A 53 6.20 4.47 -11.83
CA GLU A 53 5.92 3.68 -10.63
C GLU A 53 6.98 2.61 -10.37
N ALA A 54 7.60 2.05 -11.41
CA ALA A 54 8.52 0.91 -11.30
C ALA A 54 9.79 1.22 -10.50
N LYS A 55 10.17 2.49 -10.37
CA LYS A 55 11.33 2.93 -9.58
C LYS A 55 10.97 3.46 -8.19
N ARG A 56 9.68 3.65 -7.91
CA ARG A 56 9.22 4.39 -6.71
C ARG A 56 8.47 3.52 -5.70
N VAL A 57 8.00 2.34 -6.10
CA VAL A 57 7.45 1.35 -5.18
C VAL A 57 8.52 0.28 -4.95
N PRO A 58 9.25 0.32 -3.82
CA PRO A 58 10.11 -0.80 -3.46
C PRO A 58 9.26 -2.04 -3.18
N GLU A 59 9.80 -3.19 -3.56
CA GLU A 59 9.25 -4.54 -3.36
C GLU A 59 9.01 -4.88 -1.88
#